data_AF-A0A6P6JY84-F1
#
_entry.id   AF-A0A6P6JY84-F1
#
_cell.length_a   1.000
_cell.length_b   1.000
_cell.length_c   1.000
_cell.angle_alpha   90.00
_cell.angle_beta   90.00
_cell.angle_gamma   90.00
#
_symmetry.space_group_name_H-M   'P 1'
#
loop_
_entity.id
_entity.type
_entity.pdbx_description
1 polymer ?
#
loop_
_entity_poly.entity_id
_entity_poly.type
_entity_poly.pdbx_seq_one_letter_code
_entity_poly.pdbx_strand_id
1 'polypeptide(L)'
;MDAGFRQMNGNLERKGSLTSSYLEEPLNKTGVVSCIFSLKQEVGALVKALRLFEEKGINLTHIESRPSRNNKEEYEFFISVDQASSNALDEVVDGLRTQITGQVHELSRNKQKDTVPWFPNDIQDLDRFANQILSYGSELDSDHPGFTDPMYRARRKEFADIAYNYRHGQVIPRVEYTAEEKATWGTVFRELKTLYATHACHEHNRVFPLLEKYCGYHEDNIPQLEDISHYLQTCTGFRLRPVAGLLSSRDFLAGLAFRVFHSTQYIRHSSKPMYTPEPDICHELLGHVPLFADPGFAQFSQV
;
A
#
# COMPACT_ATOMS: atom_id res chain seq x y z
N MET A 1 46.63 3.23 -40.68
CA MET A 1 47.46 2.85 -39.53
C MET A 1 47.00 3.72 -38.37
N ASP A 2 45.91 3.30 -37.74
CA ASP A 2 45.89 2.57 -36.45
C ASP A 2 45.97 3.57 -35.28
N ALA A 3 44.85 3.76 -34.57
CA ALA A 3 44.53 3.14 -33.27
C ALA A 3 45.14 3.95 -32.10
N GLY A 4 44.47 4.30 -31.00
CA GLY A 4 43.12 4.06 -30.50
C GLY A 4 42.92 4.91 -29.23
N PHE A 5 41.96 4.50 -28.40
CA PHE A 5 41.50 5.09 -27.14
C PHE A 5 40.33 6.08 -27.20
N ARG A 6 39.14 5.47 -27.33
CA ARG A 6 37.94 5.83 -26.56
C ARG A 6 38.24 5.68 -25.06
N GLN A 7 37.95 6.70 -24.23
CA GLN A 7 37.22 6.52 -22.97
C GLN A 7 36.80 7.87 -22.34
N MET A 8 35.49 7.95 -22.08
CA MET A 8 34.80 8.67 -21.00
C MET A 8 35.12 10.15 -20.76
N ASN A 9 34.34 11.01 -21.42
CA ASN A 9 33.91 12.29 -20.85
C ASN A 9 32.50 12.60 -21.38
N GLY A 10 31.49 12.22 -20.61
CA GLY A 10 30.09 12.54 -20.87
C GLY A 10 29.53 13.37 -19.71
N ASN A 11 29.46 14.68 -19.94
CA ASN A 11 28.60 15.69 -19.32
C ASN A 11 28.09 15.45 -17.88
N LEU A 12 28.74 16.11 -16.92
CA LEU A 12 28.06 16.63 -15.74
C LEU A 12 27.10 17.74 -16.17
N GLU A 13 25.85 17.39 -16.47
CA GLU A 13 24.74 18.33 -16.33
C GLU A 13 24.23 18.28 -14.89
N ARG A 14 24.49 19.36 -14.15
CA ARG A 14 23.77 19.66 -12.90
C ARG A 14 22.29 19.86 -13.24
N LYS A 15 21.48 18.81 -13.09
CA LYS A 15 20.04 18.95 -12.87
C LYS A 15 19.80 18.96 -11.36
N GLY A 16 19.42 20.12 -10.83
CA GLY A 16 18.62 20.16 -9.62
C GLY A 16 17.29 19.49 -9.94
N SER A 17 17.24 18.18 -9.71
CA SER A 17 16.03 17.40 -9.88
C SER A 17 15.24 17.51 -8.59
N LEU A 18 14.10 18.19 -8.64
CA LEU A 18 12.98 17.86 -7.76
C LEU A 18 12.74 16.36 -7.96
N THR A 19 13.25 15.54 -7.05
CA THR A 19 12.98 14.10 -7.04
C THR A 19 11.48 13.94 -6.82
N SER A 20 10.78 13.50 -7.86
CA SER A 20 9.37 13.14 -7.76
C SER A 20 9.22 12.11 -6.64
N SER A 21 8.26 12.31 -5.73
CA SER A 21 7.88 11.29 -4.72
C SER A 21 7.20 10.07 -5.35
N TYR A 22 7.02 10.07 -6.67
CA TYR A 22 6.53 8.93 -7.42
C TYR A 22 7.51 7.75 -7.34
N LEU A 23 7.00 6.65 -6.81
CA LEU A 23 7.69 5.37 -6.76
C LEU A 23 7.03 4.43 -7.76
N GLU A 24 7.75 4.16 -8.84
CA GLU A 24 7.29 3.25 -9.87
C GLU A 24 7.25 1.81 -9.34
N GLU A 25 6.14 1.14 -9.60
CA GLU A 25 5.99 -0.29 -9.29
C GLU A 25 6.99 -1.12 -10.11
N PRO A 26 7.85 -1.92 -9.47
CA PRO A 26 8.79 -2.78 -10.18
C PRO A 26 8.02 -3.94 -10.83
N LEU A 27 8.45 -4.33 -12.03
CA LEU A 27 7.94 -5.50 -12.73
C LEU A 27 8.36 -6.78 -11.97
N ASN A 28 7.55 -7.23 -11.02
CA ASN A 28 7.89 -8.38 -10.19
C ASN A 28 7.42 -9.71 -10.81
N LYS A 29 8.17 -10.80 -10.58
CA LYS A 29 7.96 -12.14 -11.18
C LYS A 29 6.72 -12.88 -10.68
N THR A 30 6.16 -12.48 -9.54
CA THR A 30 4.96 -13.07 -8.91
C THR A 30 3.73 -12.18 -9.12
N GLY A 31 3.51 -11.74 -10.36
CA GLY A 31 2.32 -10.99 -10.74
C GLY A 31 1.05 -11.84 -10.65
N VAL A 32 -0.08 -11.19 -10.42
CA VAL A 32 -1.40 -11.79 -10.63
C VAL A 32 -1.94 -11.21 -11.92
N VAL A 33 -2.41 -12.07 -12.81
CA VAL A 33 -3.22 -11.63 -13.95
C VAL A 33 -4.67 -11.94 -13.60
N SER A 34 -5.55 -10.98 -13.85
CA SER A 34 -6.97 -11.13 -13.55
C SER A 34 -7.81 -10.78 -14.76
N CYS A 35 -8.92 -11.47 -14.93
CA CYS A 35 -9.91 -11.16 -15.94
C CYS A 35 -11.23 -10.87 -15.24
N ILE A 36 -11.88 -9.79 -15.64
CA ILE A 36 -13.22 -9.43 -15.20
C ILE A 36 -14.13 -9.50 -16.41
N PHE A 37 -15.22 -10.26 -16.33
CA PHE A 37 -16.22 -10.29 -17.40
C PHE A 37 -17.63 -10.41 -16.88
N SER A 38 -18.59 -9.89 -17.65
CA SER A 38 -20.02 -10.02 -17.35
C SER A 38 -20.67 -11.10 -18.20
N LEU A 39 -21.56 -11.89 -17.59
CA LEU A 39 -22.41 -12.84 -18.29
C LEU A 39 -23.88 -12.56 -17.98
N LYS A 40 -24.72 -12.68 -19.01
CA LYS A 40 -26.17 -12.73 -18.82
C LYS A 40 -26.57 -14.01 -18.07
N GLN A 41 -27.56 -13.90 -17.20
CA GLN A 41 -28.08 -15.02 -16.42
C GLN A 41 -28.85 -16.00 -17.32
N GLU A 42 -28.15 -17.04 -17.79
CA GLU A 42 -28.70 -18.09 -18.63
C GLU A 42 -28.15 -19.47 -18.22
N VAL A 43 -28.91 -20.52 -18.51
CA VAL A 43 -28.53 -21.90 -18.19
C VAL A 43 -27.22 -22.26 -18.90
N GLY A 44 -26.19 -22.57 -18.12
CA GLY A 44 -24.88 -22.99 -18.62
C GLY A 44 -23.97 -21.86 -19.11
N ALA A 45 -24.35 -20.58 -18.95
CA ALA A 45 -23.52 -19.44 -19.38
C ALA A 45 -22.11 -19.47 -18.75
N LEU A 46 -22.04 -19.65 -17.42
CA LEU A 46 -20.76 -19.75 -16.70
C LEU A 46 -19.94 -20.96 -17.16
N VAL A 47 -20.58 -22.12 -17.36
CA VAL A 47 -19.89 -23.33 -17.81
C VAL A 47 -19.26 -23.11 -19.19
N LYS A 48 -19.95 -22.42 -20.11
CA LYS A 48 -19.40 -22.06 -21.42
C LYS A 48 -18.17 -21.16 -21.29
N ALA A 49 -18.21 -20.17 -20.40
CA ALA A 49 -17.07 -19.28 -20.16
C ALA A 49 -15.87 -20.05 -19.55
N LEU A 50 -16.10 -20.89 -18.55
CA LEU A 50 -15.03 -21.65 -17.87
C LEU A 50 -14.38 -22.71 -18.77
N ARG A 51 -15.10 -23.26 -19.75
CA ARG A 51 -14.52 -24.18 -20.74
C ARG A 51 -13.38 -23.56 -21.53
N LEU A 52 -13.41 -22.25 -21.78
CA LEU A 52 -12.30 -21.58 -22.49
C LEU A 52 -11.00 -21.66 -21.69
N PHE A 53 -11.07 -21.57 -20.36
CA PHE A 53 -9.92 -21.73 -19.48
C PHE A 53 -9.45 -23.19 -19.44
N GLU A 54 -10.38 -24.14 -19.36
CA GLU A 54 -10.10 -25.58 -19.37
C GLU A 54 -9.39 -26.00 -20.67
N GLU A 55 -9.89 -25.56 -21.83
CA GLU A 55 -9.32 -25.86 -23.15
C GLU A 55 -7.88 -25.34 -23.32
N LYS A 56 -7.53 -24.26 -22.61
CA LYS A 56 -6.19 -23.68 -22.59
C LYS A 56 -5.32 -24.22 -21.45
N GLY A 57 -5.83 -25.15 -20.64
CA GLY A 57 -5.11 -25.73 -19.51
C GLY A 57 -4.78 -24.72 -18.41
N ILE A 58 -5.57 -23.65 -18.28
CA ILE A 58 -5.34 -22.58 -17.32
C ILE A 58 -5.99 -22.94 -15.98
N ASN A 59 -5.18 -23.00 -14.93
CA ASN A 59 -5.67 -23.14 -13.57
C ASN A 59 -6.18 -21.80 -13.02
N LEU A 60 -7.32 -21.83 -12.32
CA LEU A 60 -7.89 -20.65 -11.68
C LEU A 60 -7.46 -20.62 -10.20
N THR A 61 -6.82 -19.53 -9.77
CA THR A 61 -6.43 -19.35 -8.37
C THR A 61 -7.54 -18.72 -7.54
N HIS A 62 -8.41 -17.95 -8.18
CA HIS A 62 -9.60 -17.36 -7.58
C HIS A 62 -10.73 -17.27 -8.62
N ILE A 63 -11.95 -17.57 -8.19
CA ILE A 63 -13.17 -17.32 -8.96
C ILE A 63 -14.23 -16.75 -8.03
N GLU A 64 -14.77 -15.61 -8.40
CA GLU A 64 -15.82 -14.94 -7.65
C GLU A 64 -16.86 -14.40 -8.61
N SER A 65 -18.13 -14.56 -8.25
CA SER A 65 -19.26 -14.00 -8.98
C SER A 65 -20.04 -13.03 -8.10
N ARG A 66 -20.48 -11.91 -8.68
CA ARG A 66 -21.34 -10.91 -8.04
C ARG A 66 -22.46 -10.52 -8.99
N PRO A 67 -23.70 -10.29 -8.51
CA PRO A 67 -24.73 -9.66 -9.33
C PRO A 67 -24.23 -8.29 -9.82
N SER A 68 -24.40 -7.98 -11.11
CA SER A 68 -23.94 -6.68 -11.62
C SER A 68 -24.71 -5.53 -10.97
N ARG A 69 -24.00 -4.45 -10.65
CA ARG A 69 -24.60 -3.22 -10.10
C ARG A 69 -25.38 -2.43 -11.16
N ASN A 70 -25.02 -2.60 -12.43
CA ASN A 70 -25.55 -1.85 -13.56
C ASN A 70 -26.67 -2.61 -14.29
N ASN A 71 -26.61 -3.94 -14.32
CA ASN A 71 -27.61 -4.78 -14.99
C ASN A 71 -28.09 -5.94 -14.11
N LYS A 72 -29.38 -5.95 -13.76
CA LYS A 72 -29.98 -6.98 -12.89
C LYS A 72 -30.04 -8.37 -13.53
N GLU A 73 -29.89 -8.47 -14.85
CA GLU A 73 -29.88 -9.74 -15.57
C GLU A 73 -28.47 -10.30 -15.79
N GLU A 74 -27.44 -9.65 -15.25
CA GLU A 74 -26.05 -10.03 -15.43
C GLU A 74 -25.34 -10.34 -14.11
N TYR A 75 -24.34 -11.21 -14.22
CA TYR A 75 -23.35 -11.48 -13.19
C TYR A 75 -21.98 -11.07 -13.68
N GLU A 76 -21.25 -10.36 -12.83
CA GLU A 76 -19.83 -10.05 -13.00
C GLU A 76 -19.00 -11.16 -12.37
N PHE A 77 -18.00 -11.63 -13.12
CA PHE A 77 -17.06 -12.67 -12.72
C PHE A 77 -15.67 -12.07 -12.60
N PHE A 78 -15.03 -12.32 -11.47
CA PHE A 78 -13.66 -11.92 -11.17
C PHE A 78 -12.83 -13.19 -11.10
N ILE A 79 -11.92 -13.35 -12.05
CA ILE A 79 -11.05 -14.53 -12.15
C ILE A 79 -9.60 -14.10 -11.98
N SER A 80 -8.88 -14.76 -11.07
CA SER A 80 -7.41 -14.64 -10.99
C SER A 80 -6.75 -15.91 -11.50
N VAL A 81 -5.64 -15.73 -12.21
CA VAL A 81 -4.80 -16.81 -12.74
C VAL A 81 -3.33 -16.53 -12.43
N ASP A 82 -2.50 -17.56 -12.48
CA ASP A 82 -1.05 -17.42 -12.32
C ASP A 82 -0.42 -16.64 -13.48
N GLN A 83 0.62 -15.85 -13.20
CA GLN A 83 1.36 -15.07 -14.21
C GLN A 83 1.89 -15.92 -15.37
N ALA A 84 2.23 -17.18 -15.10
CA ALA A 84 2.70 -18.11 -16.12
C ALA A 84 1.67 -18.35 -17.25
N SER A 85 0.39 -18.09 -16.97
CA SER A 85 -0.71 -18.26 -17.92
C SER A 85 -1.04 -16.98 -18.69
N SER A 86 -0.26 -15.89 -18.58
CA SER A 86 -0.64 -14.59 -19.18
C SER A 86 -0.90 -14.69 -20.67
N ASN A 87 0.01 -15.29 -21.44
CA ASN A 87 -0.14 -15.37 -22.90
C ASN A 87 -1.32 -16.25 -23.30
N ALA A 88 -1.63 -17.29 -22.52
CA ALA A 88 -2.79 -18.14 -22.77
C ALA A 88 -4.10 -17.45 -22.37
N LEU A 89 -4.06 -16.52 -21.41
CA LEU A 89 -5.20 -15.74 -20.98
C LEU A 89 -5.65 -14.77 -22.08
N ASP A 90 -4.73 -14.19 -22.85
CA ASP A 90 -5.08 -13.33 -24.01
C ASP A 90 -6.04 -14.06 -24.97
N GLU A 91 -5.74 -15.32 -25.28
CA GLU A 91 -6.58 -16.15 -26.14
C GLU A 91 -7.95 -16.46 -25.50
N VAL A 92 -7.99 -16.65 -24.17
CA VAL A 92 -9.24 -16.83 -23.44
C VAL A 92 -10.07 -15.54 -23.44
N VAL A 93 -9.44 -14.39 -23.25
CA VAL A 93 -10.09 -13.08 -23.27
C VAL A 93 -10.71 -12.80 -24.64
N ASP A 94 -10.00 -13.11 -25.72
CA ASP A 94 -10.54 -12.99 -27.08
C ASP A 94 -11.67 -14.00 -27.34
N GLY A 95 -11.56 -15.22 -26.81
CA GLY A 95 -12.64 -16.20 -26.80
C GLY A 95 -13.88 -15.70 -26.05
N LEU A 96 -13.70 -15.07 -24.89
CA LEU A 96 -14.78 -14.48 -24.10
C LEU A 96 -15.43 -13.34 -24.89
N ARG A 97 -14.66 -12.39 -25.42
CA ARG A 97 -15.15 -11.25 -26.23
C ARG A 97 -15.97 -11.68 -27.44
N THR A 98 -15.70 -12.85 -28.01
CA THR A 98 -16.42 -13.37 -29.18
C THR A 98 -17.64 -14.21 -28.80
N GLN A 99 -17.59 -14.94 -27.67
CA GLN A 99 -18.62 -15.91 -27.31
C GLN A 99 -19.65 -15.39 -26.29
N ILE A 100 -19.36 -14.28 -25.61
CA ILE A 100 -20.25 -13.71 -24.59
C ILE A 100 -20.65 -12.29 -24.96
N THR A 101 -21.86 -11.90 -24.58
CA THR A 101 -22.42 -10.57 -24.90
C THR A 101 -22.04 -9.47 -23.92
N GLY A 102 -21.28 -9.80 -22.86
CA GLY A 102 -20.88 -8.86 -21.81
C GLY A 102 -19.51 -8.21 -22.05
N GLN A 103 -19.17 -7.25 -21.20
CA GLN A 103 -17.85 -6.63 -21.21
C GLN A 103 -16.78 -7.59 -20.68
N VAL A 104 -15.57 -7.51 -21.23
CA VAL A 104 -14.40 -8.29 -20.81
C VAL A 104 -13.21 -7.35 -20.65
N HIS A 105 -12.66 -7.32 -19.44
CA HIS A 105 -11.48 -6.56 -19.09
C HIS A 105 -10.38 -7.50 -18.63
N GLU A 106 -9.20 -7.33 -19.20
CA GLU A 106 -7.99 -7.98 -18.73
C GLU A 106 -7.19 -7.00 -17.86
N LEU A 107 -6.84 -7.44 -16.66
CA LEU A 107 -6.11 -6.69 -15.67
C LEU A 107 -4.75 -7.34 -15.42
N SER A 108 -3.68 -6.59 -15.67
CA SER A 108 -2.31 -7.08 -15.53
C SER A 108 -1.43 -6.07 -14.81
N ARG A 109 -0.55 -6.56 -13.92
CA ARG A 109 0.53 -5.74 -13.34
C ARG A 109 1.67 -5.50 -14.34
N ASN A 110 1.83 -6.43 -15.28
CA ASN A 110 2.78 -6.27 -16.37
C ASN A 110 2.16 -5.32 -17.39
N LYS A 111 2.77 -4.14 -17.57
CA LYS A 111 2.31 -3.03 -18.44
C LYS A 111 2.32 -3.42 -19.94
N GLN A 112 1.65 -4.50 -20.31
CA GLN A 112 1.52 -4.96 -21.68
C GLN A 112 0.49 -4.11 -22.43
N LYS A 113 0.68 -4.02 -23.75
CA LYS A 113 -0.15 -3.22 -24.64
C LYS A 113 -1.60 -3.75 -24.59
N ASP A 114 -2.56 -2.85 -24.42
CA ASP A 114 -4.02 -3.13 -24.37
C ASP A 114 -4.57 -3.83 -23.12
N THR A 115 -3.82 -3.81 -22.00
CA THR A 115 -4.29 -4.27 -20.67
C THR A 115 -4.60 -3.11 -19.72
N VAL A 116 -5.56 -3.32 -18.81
CA VAL A 116 -5.80 -2.38 -17.70
C VAL A 116 -4.78 -2.67 -16.59
N PRO A 117 -4.11 -1.66 -16.01
CA PRO A 117 -3.25 -1.89 -14.87
C PRO A 117 -4.03 -2.54 -13.73
N TRP A 118 -3.54 -3.66 -13.22
CA TRP A 118 -4.19 -4.38 -12.13
C TRP A 118 -4.39 -3.49 -10.90
N PHE A 119 -5.52 -3.65 -10.24
CA PHE A 119 -5.85 -3.03 -8.96
C PHE A 119 -6.60 -4.05 -8.07
N PRO A 120 -6.49 -3.93 -6.74
CA PRO A 120 -7.24 -4.78 -5.81
C PRO A 120 -8.74 -4.56 -5.95
N ASN A 121 -9.53 -5.63 -6.01
CA ASN A 121 -10.99 -5.55 -6.11
C ASN A 121 -11.65 -5.59 -4.73
N ASP A 122 -11.07 -6.35 -3.81
CA ASP A 122 -11.50 -6.41 -2.42
C ASP A 122 -10.39 -5.91 -1.48
N ILE A 123 -10.77 -5.44 -0.28
CA ILE A 123 -9.85 -4.99 0.75
C ILE A 123 -8.84 -6.07 1.18
N GLN A 124 -9.18 -7.37 1.05
CA GLN A 124 -8.24 -8.46 1.34
C GLN A 124 -7.13 -8.58 0.28
N ASP A 125 -7.35 -8.10 -0.95
CA ASP A 125 -6.33 -8.16 -2.01
C ASP A 125 -5.12 -7.28 -1.71
N LEU A 126 -5.23 -6.34 -0.76
CA LEU A 126 -4.09 -5.57 -0.25
C LEU A 126 -2.97 -6.46 0.32
N ASP A 127 -3.32 -7.65 0.84
CA ASP A 127 -2.32 -8.63 1.32
C ASP A 127 -1.38 -9.11 0.21
N ARG A 128 -1.81 -9.06 -1.06
CA ARG A 128 -1.02 -9.55 -2.20
C ARG A 128 0.20 -8.69 -2.51
N PHE A 129 0.19 -7.42 -2.10
CA PHE A 129 1.24 -6.46 -2.44
C PHE A 129 1.82 -5.69 -1.26
N ALA A 130 1.24 -5.79 -0.06
CA ALA A 130 1.73 -5.09 1.13
C ALA A 130 3.21 -5.37 1.49
N ASN A 131 3.78 -6.45 0.95
CA ASN A 131 5.18 -6.85 1.15
C ASN A 131 6.11 -6.42 0.01
N GLN A 132 5.61 -5.72 -1.02
CA GLN A 132 6.41 -5.21 -2.14
C GLN A 132 7.07 -3.88 -1.77
N ILE A 133 8.01 -3.95 -0.83
CA ILE A 133 8.75 -2.80 -0.31
C ILE A 133 9.83 -2.37 -1.30
N LEU A 134 9.87 -1.08 -1.62
CA LEU A 134 10.84 -0.48 -2.55
C LEU A 134 12.05 0.10 -1.83
N SER A 135 11.83 0.71 -0.67
CA SER A 135 12.88 1.33 0.13
C SER A 135 12.47 1.43 1.60
N TYR A 136 13.45 1.77 2.45
CA TYR A 136 13.23 2.02 3.88
C TYR A 136 12.57 0.84 4.61
N GLY A 137 12.89 -0.38 4.18
CA GLY A 137 12.47 -1.62 4.82
C GLY A 137 13.34 -1.95 6.03
N SER A 138 13.85 -3.18 6.09
CA SER A 138 14.82 -3.60 7.12
C SER A 138 16.28 -3.25 6.75
N GLU A 139 16.56 -3.04 5.47
CA GLU A 139 17.86 -2.57 4.98
C GLU A 139 17.84 -1.03 4.90
N LEU A 140 18.88 -0.42 5.47
CA LEU A 140 19.03 1.03 5.58
C LEU A 140 20.12 1.50 4.62
N ASP A 141 19.93 2.68 4.04
CA ASP A 141 20.95 3.32 3.22
C ASP A 141 22.18 3.73 4.06
N SER A 142 23.35 3.81 3.42
CA SER A 142 24.62 4.06 4.11
C SER A 142 24.71 5.41 4.84
N ASP A 143 23.90 6.38 4.43
CA ASP A 143 23.78 7.72 5.02
C ASP A 143 22.68 7.81 6.09
N HIS A 144 21.90 6.75 6.30
CA HIS A 144 20.91 6.67 7.37
C HIS A 144 21.60 6.72 8.75
N PRO A 145 21.10 7.53 9.71
CA PRO A 145 21.77 7.70 11.02
C PRO A 145 21.93 6.40 11.83
N GLY A 146 21.07 5.41 11.59
CA GLY A 146 21.13 4.07 12.18
C GLY A 146 21.86 3.01 11.34
N PHE A 147 22.53 3.35 10.23
CA PHE A 147 23.16 2.37 9.34
C PHE A 147 24.23 1.51 10.04
N THR A 148 25.03 2.12 10.91
CA THR A 148 26.09 1.45 11.66
C THR A 148 25.64 0.95 13.04
N ASP A 149 24.38 1.17 13.41
CA ASP A 149 23.83 0.71 14.69
C ASP A 149 23.22 -0.70 14.53
N PRO A 150 23.87 -1.75 15.08
CA PRO A 150 23.36 -3.11 14.95
C PRO A 150 22.06 -3.34 15.74
N MET A 151 21.85 -2.63 16.85
CA MET A 151 20.64 -2.75 17.67
C MET A 151 19.45 -2.13 16.95
N TYR A 152 19.62 -0.93 16.40
CA TYR A 152 18.58 -0.27 15.62
C TYR A 152 18.21 -1.07 14.36
N ARG A 153 19.19 -1.67 13.67
CA ARG A 153 18.94 -2.54 12.51
C ARG A 153 18.18 -3.80 12.87
N ALA A 154 18.56 -4.47 13.96
CA ALA A 154 17.82 -5.63 14.46
C ALA A 154 16.38 -5.24 14.82
N ARG A 155 16.21 -4.10 15.49
CA ARG A 155 14.91 -3.56 15.86
C ARG A 155 14.04 -3.22 14.64
N ARG A 156 14.60 -2.66 13.57
CA ARG A 156 13.90 -2.44 12.29
C ARG A 156 13.44 -3.72 11.63
N LYS A 157 14.24 -4.79 11.72
CA LYS A 157 13.86 -6.10 11.22
C LYS A 157 12.66 -6.67 11.98
N GLU A 158 12.58 -6.50 13.30
CA GLU A 158 11.40 -6.93 14.09
C GLU A 158 10.11 -6.27 13.59
N PHE A 159 10.12 -4.95 13.36
CA PHE A 159 8.98 -4.22 12.80
C PHE A 159 8.63 -4.67 11.37
N ALA A 160 9.63 -4.90 10.54
CA ALA A 160 9.42 -5.41 9.19
C ALA A 160 8.79 -6.81 9.20
N ASP A 161 9.25 -7.69 10.09
CA ASP A 161 8.70 -9.04 10.25
C ASP A 161 7.23 -9.01 10.69
N ILE A 162 6.83 -8.06 11.56
CA ILE A 162 5.41 -7.84 11.91
C ILE A 162 4.60 -7.52 10.65
N ALA A 163 5.03 -6.53 9.87
CA ALA A 163 4.32 -6.11 8.67
C ALA A 163 4.27 -7.22 7.61
N TYR A 164 5.36 -7.98 7.40
CA TYR A 164 5.41 -9.06 6.41
C TYR A 164 4.45 -10.21 6.73
N ASN A 165 4.21 -10.46 8.01
CA ASN A 165 3.34 -11.54 8.48
C ASN A 165 1.90 -11.10 8.74
N TYR A 166 1.63 -9.79 8.80
CA TYR A 166 0.27 -9.28 8.96
C TYR A 166 -0.61 -9.61 7.75
N ARG A 167 -1.85 -10.04 8.01
CA ARG A 167 -2.89 -10.26 7.01
C ARG A 167 -4.17 -9.51 7.37
N HIS A 168 -4.95 -9.15 6.36
CA HIS A 168 -6.19 -8.42 6.57
C HIS A 168 -7.13 -9.19 7.52
N GLY A 169 -7.74 -8.46 8.46
CA GLY A 169 -8.66 -9.02 9.46
C GLY A 169 -7.99 -9.49 10.75
N GLN A 170 -6.65 -9.52 10.80
CA GLN A 170 -5.92 -9.73 12.05
C GLN A 170 -5.89 -8.45 12.89
N VAL A 171 -5.75 -8.63 14.20
CA VAL A 171 -5.39 -7.54 15.14
C VAL A 171 -3.96 -7.11 14.83
N ILE A 172 -3.70 -5.80 14.71
CA ILE A 172 -2.36 -5.29 14.47
C ILE A 172 -1.49 -5.62 15.70
N PRO A 173 -0.35 -6.32 15.53
CA PRO A 173 0.50 -6.68 16.66
C PRO A 173 0.97 -5.45 17.42
N ARG A 174 0.73 -5.48 18.74
CA ARG A 174 1.20 -4.45 19.67
C ARG A 174 2.70 -4.59 19.89
N VAL A 175 3.39 -3.47 19.98
CA VAL A 175 4.84 -3.42 20.22
C VAL A 175 5.13 -2.72 21.54
N GLU A 176 5.94 -3.35 22.37
CA GLU A 176 6.51 -2.71 23.54
C GLU A 176 7.70 -1.84 23.10
N TYR A 177 7.50 -0.52 23.09
CA TYR A 177 8.54 0.44 22.78
C TYR A 177 9.48 0.65 23.96
N THR A 178 10.78 0.70 23.68
CA THR A 178 11.83 0.93 24.67
C THR A 178 11.74 2.33 25.28
N ALA A 179 12.45 2.56 26.38
CA ALA A 179 12.53 3.88 27.00
C ALA A 179 13.17 4.93 26.07
N GLU A 180 14.16 4.53 25.25
CA GLU A 180 14.81 5.42 24.29
C GLU A 180 13.88 5.78 23.12
N GLU A 181 13.13 4.81 22.60
CA GLU A 181 12.11 5.04 21.57
C GLU A 181 11.06 6.03 22.09
N LYS A 182 10.53 5.82 23.31
CA LYS A 182 9.56 6.73 23.92
C LYS A 182 10.14 8.13 24.18
N ALA A 183 11.40 8.25 24.58
CA ALA A 183 12.06 9.54 24.76
C ALA A 183 12.22 10.30 23.43
N THR A 184 12.52 9.58 22.34
CA THR A 184 12.58 10.14 20.99
C THR A 184 11.22 10.66 20.55
N TRP A 185 10.16 9.86 20.74
CA TRP A 185 8.78 10.27 20.51
C TRP A 185 8.40 11.51 21.31
N GLY A 186 8.64 11.51 22.63
CA GLY A 186 8.28 12.63 23.50
C GLY A 186 8.97 13.93 23.10
N THR A 187 10.21 13.84 22.63
CA THR A 187 10.91 15.00 22.06
C THR A 187 10.18 15.56 20.84
N VAL A 188 9.83 14.73 19.85
CA VAL A 188 9.12 15.18 18.64
C VAL A 188 7.70 15.68 18.97
N PHE A 189 6.97 14.93 19.81
CA PHE A 189 5.61 15.24 20.24
C PHE A 189 5.55 16.62 20.90
N ARG A 190 6.42 16.88 21.87
CA ARG A 190 6.45 18.14 22.62
C ARG A 190 6.72 19.33 21.69
N GLU A 191 7.76 19.24 20.86
CA GLU A 191 8.12 20.33 19.95
C GLU A 191 6.98 20.65 18.97
N LEU A 192 6.41 19.64 18.30
CA LEU A 192 5.32 19.85 17.34
C LEU A 192 4.04 20.37 18.01
N LYS A 193 3.71 19.86 19.21
CA LYS A 193 2.52 20.29 19.94
C LYS A 193 2.55 21.78 20.28
N THR A 194 3.73 22.37 20.49
CA THR A 194 3.84 23.83 20.70
C THR A 194 3.43 24.66 19.47
N LEU A 195 3.47 24.07 18.27
CA LEU A 195 3.23 24.75 17.01
C LEU A 195 1.82 24.54 16.45
N TYR A 196 1.13 23.45 16.83
CA TYR A 196 -0.15 23.08 16.22
C TYR A 196 -1.23 24.16 16.31
N ALA A 197 -1.36 24.82 17.46
CA ALA A 197 -2.39 25.84 17.67
C ALA A 197 -2.31 27.00 16.66
N THR A 198 -1.12 27.29 16.14
CA THR A 198 -0.87 28.42 15.23
C THR A 198 -0.56 28.01 13.79
N HIS A 199 -0.12 26.76 13.56
CA HIS A 199 0.34 26.32 12.24
C HIS A 199 -0.48 25.16 11.65
N ALA A 200 -1.16 24.36 12.48
CA ALA A 200 -2.00 23.28 11.97
C ALA A 200 -3.37 23.81 11.55
N CYS A 201 -3.99 23.13 10.58
CA CYS A 201 -5.36 23.44 10.18
C CYS A 201 -6.35 23.18 11.32
N HIS A 202 -7.57 23.70 11.15
CA HIS A 202 -8.63 23.59 12.14
C HIS A 202 -8.99 22.13 12.43
N GLU A 203 -9.05 21.28 11.40
CA GLU A 203 -9.40 19.86 11.50
C GLU A 203 -8.40 19.10 12.38
N HIS A 204 -7.10 19.36 12.20
CA HIS A 204 -6.06 18.79 13.04
C HIS A 204 -6.25 19.20 14.50
N ASN A 205 -6.38 20.50 14.78
CA ASN A 205 -6.56 21.01 16.15
C ASN A 205 -7.88 20.57 16.81
N ARG A 206 -8.91 20.29 16.01
CA ARG A 206 -10.19 19.75 16.47
C ARG A 206 -10.09 18.27 16.87
N VAL A 207 -9.34 17.47 16.11
CA VAL A 207 -9.19 16.03 16.34
C VAL A 207 -8.14 15.71 17.39
N PHE A 208 -7.02 16.43 17.43
CA PHE A 208 -5.87 16.07 18.26
C PHE A 208 -6.21 15.85 19.76
N PRO A 209 -7.03 16.71 20.43
CA PRO A 209 -7.42 16.46 21.82
C PRO A 209 -8.22 15.15 22.04
N LEU A 210 -8.92 14.67 21.01
CA LEU A 210 -9.63 13.39 21.06
C LEU A 210 -8.66 12.20 20.98
N LEU A 211 -7.59 12.33 20.20
CA LEU A 211 -6.52 11.34 20.15
C LEU A 211 -5.77 11.24 21.48
N GLU A 212 -5.54 12.38 22.15
CA GLU A 212 -4.97 12.38 23.52
C GLU A 212 -5.90 11.66 24.50
N LYS A 213 -7.21 11.90 24.39
CA LYS A 213 -8.20 11.33 25.30
C LYS A 213 -8.46 9.84 25.09
N TYR A 214 -8.49 9.37 23.85
CA TYR A 214 -9.00 8.02 23.52
C TYR A 214 -7.97 7.09 22.88
N CYS A 215 -6.87 7.62 22.33
CA CYS A 215 -5.86 6.83 21.62
C CYS A 215 -4.50 6.81 22.33
N GLY A 216 -4.40 7.37 23.54
CA GLY A 216 -3.16 7.39 24.32
C GLY A 216 -2.06 8.27 23.72
N TYR A 217 -2.42 9.29 22.94
CA TYR A 217 -1.46 10.30 22.49
C TYR A 217 -0.98 11.09 23.68
N HIS A 218 0.28 10.87 24.07
CA HIS A 218 0.90 11.57 25.18
C HIS A 218 2.41 11.61 24.96
N GLU A 219 3.10 12.54 25.63
CA GLU A 219 4.55 12.72 25.48
C GLU A 219 5.36 11.49 25.92
N ASP A 220 4.87 10.73 26.92
CA ASP A 220 5.56 9.56 27.47
C ASP A 220 5.09 8.22 26.87
N ASN A 221 4.20 8.23 25.89
CA ASN A 221 3.59 7.04 25.33
C ASN A 221 3.46 7.11 23.81
N ILE A 222 4.04 6.12 23.11
CA ILE A 222 3.82 5.91 21.68
C ILE A 222 2.49 5.12 21.50
N PRO A 223 1.48 5.69 20.82
CA PRO A 223 0.22 5.01 20.57
C PRO A 223 0.38 3.72 19.76
N GLN A 224 -0.47 2.74 20.03
CA GLN A 224 -0.50 1.47 19.27
C GLN A 224 -1.38 1.61 18.03
N LEU A 225 -0.91 1.12 16.89
CA LEU A 225 -1.67 1.21 15.63
C LEU A 225 -3.05 0.58 15.72
N GLU A 226 -3.20 -0.50 16.49
CA GLU A 226 -4.50 -1.18 16.67
C GLU A 226 -5.56 -0.25 17.29
N ASP A 227 -5.21 0.44 18.37
CA ASP A 227 -6.14 1.34 19.07
C ASP A 227 -6.55 2.50 18.17
N ILE A 228 -5.59 3.05 17.42
CA ILE A 228 -5.81 4.13 16.46
C ILE A 228 -6.65 3.65 15.28
N SER A 229 -6.37 2.45 14.76
CA SER A 229 -7.12 1.83 13.67
C SER A 229 -8.58 1.64 14.08
N HIS A 230 -8.84 1.18 15.30
CA HIS A 230 -10.19 1.11 15.85
C HIS A 230 -10.85 2.48 15.95
N TYR A 231 -10.15 3.47 16.49
CA TYR A 231 -10.68 4.83 16.60
C TYR A 231 -11.05 5.41 15.23
N LEU A 232 -10.16 5.34 14.24
CA LEU A 232 -10.41 5.81 12.87
C LEU A 232 -11.61 5.10 12.24
N GLN A 233 -11.78 3.80 12.49
CA GLN A 233 -12.93 3.05 11.99
C GLN A 233 -14.25 3.59 12.56
N THR A 234 -14.26 4.02 13.83
CA THR A 234 -15.44 4.64 14.45
C THR A 234 -15.72 6.07 13.97
N CYS A 235 -14.70 6.79 13.48
CA CYS A 235 -14.86 8.16 12.98
C CYS A 235 -15.27 8.21 11.51
N THR A 236 -14.49 7.55 10.65
CA THR A 236 -14.58 7.71 9.18
C THR A 236 -14.49 6.38 8.45
N GLY A 237 -14.39 5.25 9.15
CA GLY A 237 -14.17 3.94 8.51
C GLY A 237 -12.74 3.73 8.00
N PHE A 238 -11.84 4.70 8.17
CA PHE A 238 -10.41 4.51 7.92
C PHE A 238 -9.83 3.48 8.87
N ARG A 239 -8.84 2.72 8.40
CA ARG A 239 -8.09 1.76 9.20
C ARG A 239 -6.61 1.81 8.86
N LEU A 240 -5.79 1.44 9.84
CA LEU A 240 -4.35 1.31 9.64
C LEU A 240 -3.99 -0.11 9.22
N ARG A 241 -2.92 -0.23 8.46
CA ARG A 241 -2.27 -1.49 8.11
C ARG A 241 -0.76 -1.34 8.33
N PRO A 242 -0.11 -2.21 9.12
CA PRO A 242 1.33 -2.13 9.30
C PRO A 242 2.04 -2.39 7.96
N VAL A 243 3.02 -1.55 7.63
CA VAL A 243 3.88 -1.71 6.46
C VAL A 243 5.36 -1.62 6.86
N ALA A 244 6.19 -2.43 6.22
CA ALA A 244 7.61 -2.54 6.56
C ALA A 244 8.45 -1.34 6.07
N GLY A 245 7.96 -0.61 5.06
CA GLY A 245 8.67 0.50 4.40
C GLY A 245 7.81 1.09 3.29
N LEU A 246 8.44 1.74 2.30
CA LEU A 246 7.69 2.39 1.21
C LEU A 246 7.19 1.39 0.17
N LEU A 247 5.90 1.49 -0.15
CA LEU A 247 5.27 0.79 -1.27
C LEU A 247 5.42 1.60 -2.56
N SER A 248 5.11 0.97 -3.69
CA SER A 248 4.90 1.72 -4.93
C SER A 248 3.77 2.74 -4.78
N SER A 249 3.83 3.84 -5.54
CA SER A 249 2.76 4.84 -5.50
C SER A 249 1.41 4.24 -5.88
N ARG A 250 1.39 3.25 -6.80
CA ARG A 250 0.15 2.54 -7.17
C ARG A 250 -0.42 1.79 -5.98
N ASP A 251 0.38 0.96 -5.33
CA ASP A 251 -0.06 0.08 -4.25
C ASP A 251 -0.50 0.89 -3.03
N PHE A 252 0.24 1.94 -2.68
CA PHE A 252 -0.12 2.84 -1.58
C PHE A 252 -1.46 3.54 -1.84
N LEU A 253 -1.62 4.17 -3.01
CA LEU A 253 -2.86 4.88 -3.37
C LEU A 253 -4.04 3.93 -3.54
N ALA A 254 -3.83 2.71 -4.04
CA ALA A 254 -4.87 1.69 -4.13
C ALA A 254 -5.42 1.32 -2.74
N GLY A 255 -4.60 1.34 -1.69
CA GLY A 255 -5.07 1.17 -0.31
C GLY A 255 -6.05 2.25 0.14
N LEU A 256 -5.81 3.50 -0.25
CA LEU A 256 -6.66 4.64 0.15
C LEU A 256 -8.08 4.53 -0.40
N ALA A 257 -8.26 3.91 -1.58
CA ALA A 257 -9.59 3.62 -2.14
C ALA A 257 -10.47 2.77 -1.19
N PHE A 258 -9.85 1.94 -0.34
CA PHE A 258 -10.50 1.13 0.69
C PHE A 258 -10.50 1.78 2.07
N ARG A 259 -10.10 3.06 2.17
CA ARG A 259 -9.81 3.75 3.43
C ARG A 259 -8.78 2.99 4.28
N VAL A 260 -7.80 2.37 3.63
CA VAL A 260 -6.68 1.69 4.30
C VAL A 260 -5.43 2.52 4.14
N PHE A 261 -4.91 2.99 5.28
CA PHE A 261 -3.63 3.69 5.31
C PHE A 261 -2.51 2.74 5.74
N HIS A 262 -1.49 2.60 4.90
CA HIS A 262 -0.30 1.81 5.20
C HIS A 262 0.63 2.66 6.10
N SER A 263 0.82 2.23 7.34
CA SER A 263 1.56 2.97 8.37
C SER A 263 2.75 2.16 8.86
N THR A 264 3.92 2.79 8.95
CA THR A 264 5.06 2.16 9.61
C THR A 264 4.85 2.08 11.12
N GLN A 265 5.57 1.17 11.78
CA GLN A 265 5.58 1.02 13.25
C GLN A 265 6.91 1.42 13.90
N TYR A 266 7.99 1.51 13.12
CA TYR A 266 9.30 1.88 13.67
C TYR A 266 9.36 3.39 13.95
N ILE A 267 10.24 3.77 14.88
CA ILE A 267 10.56 5.17 15.16
C ILE A 267 11.93 5.55 14.61
N ARG A 268 12.10 6.82 14.24
CA ARG A 268 13.39 7.39 13.80
C ARG A 268 14.50 7.14 14.83
N HIS A 269 15.74 7.15 14.35
CA HIS A 269 16.91 6.97 15.19
C HIS A 269 17.08 8.12 16.21
N SER A 270 17.38 7.77 17.46
CA SER A 270 17.44 8.69 18.61
C SER A 270 18.51 9.78 18.48
N SER A 271 19.58 9.54 17.71
CA SER A 271 20.65 10.53 17.49
C SER A 271 20.22 11.76 16.66
N LYS A 272 19.10 11.69 15.93
CA LYS A 272 18.57 12.79 15.10
C LYS A 272 17.05 12.90 15.24
N PRO A 273 16.51 13.22 16.43
CA PRO A 273 15.06 13.18 16.67
C PRO A 273 14.29 14.18 15.81
N MET A 274 14.90 15.29 15.41
CA MET A 274 14.27 16.35 14.61
C MET A 274 14.37 16.14 13.09
N TYR A 275 14.95 15.02 12.62
CA TYR A 275 15.12 14.77 11.20
C TYR A 275 15.03 13.27 10.88
N THR A 276 14.25 12.94 9.84
CA THR A 276 14.22 11.61 9.26
C THR A 276 13.93 11.72 7.75
N PRO A 277 14.62 10.97 6.88
CA PRO A 277 14.23 10.83 5.48
C PRO A 277 13.07 9.83 5.28
N GLU A 278 12.77 9.03 6.31
CA GLU A 278 11.76 7.98 6.28
C GLU A 278 10.47 8.41 7.00
N PRO A 279 9.29 7.94 6.56
CA PRO A 279 8.04 8.16 7.29
C PRO A 279 7.96 7.21 8.49
N ASP A 280 8.59 7.58 9.60
CA ASP A 280 8.52 6.83 10.86
C ASP A 280 7.17 7.05 11.57
N ILE A 281 6.92 6.32 12.67
CA ILE A 281 5.66 6.39 13.42
C ILE A 281 5.30 7.81 13.90
N CYS A 282 6.29 8.68 14.13
CA CYS A 282 6.02 10.09 14.41
C CYS A 282 5.32 10.78 13.22
N HIS A 283 5.80 10.59 12.00
CA HIS A 283 5.18 11.14 10.79
C HIS A 283 3.75 10.60 10.59
N GLU A 284 3.57 9.30 10.75
CA GLU A 284 2.26 8.66 10.55
C GLU A 284 1.23 9.15 11.56
N LEU A 285 1.59 9.09 12.85
CA LEU A 285 0.64 9.34 13.92
C LEU A 285 0.38 10.82 14.17
N LEU A 286 1.39 11.67 14.01
CA LEU A 286 1.27 13.11 14.26
C LEU A 286 0.91 13.89 13.01
N GLY A 287 1.25 13.38 11.81
CA GLY A 287 0.93 14.02 10.55
C GLY A 287 -0.41 13.55 9.98
N HIS A 288 -0.54 12.26 9.72
CA HIS A 288 -1.63 11.71 8.91
C HIS A 288 -2.90 11.41 9.72
N VAL A 289 -2.77 10.69 10.84
CA VAL A 289 -3.92 10.18 11.63
C VAL A 289 -4.94 11.25 12.01
N PRO A 290 -4.56 12.46 12.46
CA PRO A 290 -5.54 13.48 12.84
C PRO A 290 -6.50 13.85 11.70
N LEU A 291 -6.00 13.89 10.46
CA LEU A 291 -6.82 14.23 9.30
C LEU A 291 -7.65 13.04 8.81
N PHE A 292 -7.19 11.80 8.95
CA PHE A 292 -8.04 10.65 8.61
C PHE A 292 -9.26 10.49 9.53
N ALA A 293 -9.26 11.09 10.72
CA ALA A 293 -10.44 11.13 11.57
C ALA A 293 -11.44 12.24 11.18
N ASP A 294 -11.09 13.12 10.24
CA ASP A 294 -11.99 14.12 9.68
C ASP A 294 -12.77 13.56 8.47
N PRO A 295 -14.12 13.63 8.44
CA PRO A 295 -14.90 13.08 7.34
C PRO A 295 -14.61 13.71 5.97
N GLY A 296 -14.32 15.02 5.93
CA GLY A 296 -14.02 15.73 4.68
C GLY A 296 -12.68 15.28 4.10
N PHE A 297 -11.65 15.23 4.94
CA PHE A 297 -10.33 14.77 4.51
C PHE A 297 -10.29 13.26 4.21
N ALA A 298 -11.04 12.44 4.97
CA ALA A 298 -11.19 11.02 4.69
C ALA A 298 -11.83 10.77 3.31
N GLN A 299 -12.88 11.53 2.97
CA GLN A 299 -13.48 11.44 1.64
C GLN A 299 -12.53 11.92 0.55
N PHE A 300 -11.83 13.04 0.78
CA PHE A 300 -10.81 13.56 -0.14
C PHE A 300 -9.70 12.53 -0.41
N SER A 301 -9.24 11.84 0.63
CA SER A 301 -8.14 10.87 0.53
C SER A 301 -8.53 9.58 -0.20
N GLN A 302 -9.83 9.24 -0.20
CA GLN A 302 -10.34 8.02 -0.84
C GLN A 302 -10.56 8.20 -2.35
N VAL A 303 -10.85 9.43 -2.79
CA VAL A 303 -11.24 9.77 -4.18
C VAL A 303 -10.00 10.10 -5.01
#